data_AF-A0ABD3SCA5-F1
#
_entry.id   AF-A0ABD3SCA5-F1
#
_cell.length_a   1.000
_cell.length_b   1.000
_cell.length_c   1.000
_cell.angle_alpha   90.00
_cell.angle_beta   90.00
_cell.angle_gamma   90.00
#
_symmetry.space_group_name_H-M   'P 1'
#
loop_
_entity.id
_entity.type
_entity.pdbx_description
1 polymer ?
#
loop_
_entity_poly.entity_id
_entity_poly.type
_entity_poly.pdbx_seq_one_letter_code
_entity_poly.pdbx_strand_id
1 'polypeptide(L)'
;MPSSLSLSDVGNKAAVFPLQLLGFDVDIINSVQFSNHTGYPLGFEGEVLDGSRLLKLIDGMERNGLLSSYSGNDCPGRIGNILTGYIGSESFLSAVVSVVKKLKGLNPKCRYVCDPVLGDNNKFYVPKELVGIYQRKVLPLADVITPNQFEIEQLTGITILSIQDAQRACCILHDMGVNLVLVTSIVFLDSYSNSQKEQNYERADDTEKQALTPPPDSIAMFASRRMFCLQSSLQQQSTSMDQSPMIQQENIDIKFNNSNDEQYIIYTPRFAGQFTGTGDLCAALFLGWTADENNQSGEDYDNFDDSLSSSLEKLAGTMHAIVKRTASSSRLDESARTASCRELQLIQSRDDILHPPRIFRALRVPAMHIEKSNHSDKNTTTKS
;
A
#
# COMPACT_ATOMS: atom_id res chain seq x y z
N MET A 1 -24.16 -19.52 -17.97
CA MET A 1 -23.05 -18.58 -18.18
C MET A 1 -22.63 -18.08 -16.80
N PRO A 2 -21.36 -18.23 -16.36
CA PRO A 2 -20.90 -17.58 -15.14
C PRO A 2 -21.06 -16.05 -15.28
N SER A 3 -21.54 -15.38 -14.22
CA SER A 3 -22.15 -14.04 -14.27
C SER A 3 -21.19 -12.86 -14.37
N SER A 4 -19.87 -13.09 -14.51
CA SER A 4 -18.88 -12.02 -14.64
C SER A 4 -17.84 -12.35 -15.72
N LEU A 5 -18.07 -11.88 -16.95
CA LEU A 5 -17.02 -11.77 -17.96
C LEU A 5 -16.52 -10.32 -17.99
N SER A 6 -15.33 -10.09 -17.44
CA SER A 6 -14.47 -8.96 -17.80
C SER A 6 -13.20 -9.53 -18.44
N LEU A 7 -12.85 -9.07 -19.64
CA LEU A 7 -11.70 -9.63 -20.37
C LEU A 7 -10.35 -9.12 -19.83
N SER A 8 -10.33 -8.04 -19.06
CA SER A 8 -9.10 -7.41 -18.53
C SER A 8 -8.69 -7.88 -17.13
N ASP A 9 -7.39 -8.10 -16.90
CA ASP A 9 -6.76 -8.55 -15.67
C ASP A 9 -6.50 -7.38 -14.70
N VAL A 10 -7.58 -6.82 -14.16
CA VAL A 10 -7.58 -5.70 -13.21
C VAL A 10 -8.56 -5.95 -12.05
N GLY A 11 -8.41 -5.22 -10.95
CA GLY A 11 -9.28 -5.32 -9.77
C GLY A 11 -9.32 -6.73 -9.22
N ASN A 12 -10.53 -7.22 -8.91
CA ASN A 12 -10.73 -8.58 -8.38
C ASN A 12 -10.16 -9.67 -9.31
N LYS A 13 -10.13 -9.47 -10.64
CA LYS A 13 -9.56 -10.49 -11.54
C LYS A 13 -8.05 -10.64 -11.35
N ALA A 14 -7.35 -9.54 -11.07
CA ALA A 14 -5.92 -9.54 -10.76
C ALA A 14 -5.60 -10.00 -9.33
N ALA A 15 -6.51 -9.78 -8.38
CA ALA A 15 -6.30 -10.10 -6.97
C ALA A 15 -6.68 -11.54 -6.57
N VAL A 16 -7.80 -12.05 -7.09
CA VAL A 16 -8.39 -13.32 -6.65
C VAL A 16 -7.51 -14.52 -7.01
N PHE A 17 -7.04 -14.60 -8.25
CA PHE A 17 -6.24 -15.74 -8.70
C PHE A 17 -4.95 -15.92 -7.89
N PRO A 18 -4.13 -14.88 -7.66
CA PRO A 18 -2.98 -14.99 -6.76
C PRO A 18 -3.34 -15.40 -5.33
N LEU A 19 -4.38 -14.80 -4.73
CA LEU A 19 -4.80 -15.14 -3.36
C LEU A 19 -5.23 -16.61 -3.25
N GLN A 20 -5.99 -17.12 -4.23
CA GLN A 20 -6.39 -18.52 -4.28
C GLN A 20 -5.20 -19.46 -4.45
N LEU A 21 -4.20 -19.09 -5.27
CA LEU A 21 -2.95 -19.85 -5.37
C LEU A 21 -2.19 -19.89 -4.05
N LEU A 22 -2.23 -18.81 -3.28
CA LEU A 22 -1.62 -18.70 -1.94
C LEU A 22 -2.50 -19.33 -0.83
N GLY A 23 -3.60 -20.00 -1.18
CA GLY A 23 -4.40 -20.79 -0.25
C GLY A 23 -5.53 -20.04 0.46
N PHE A 24 -5.81 -18.80 0.09
CA PHE A 24 -6.92 -18.03 0.65
C PHE A 24 -8.26 -18.45 0.03
N ASP A 25 -9.28 -18.58 0.87
CA ASP A 25 -10.67 -18.61 0.44
C ASP A 25 -11.17 -17.17 0.27
N VAL A 26 -11.59 -16.81 -0.94
CA VAL A 26 -11.81 -15.41 -1.34
C VAL A 26 -13.28 -15.17 -1.66
N ASP A 27 -13.96 -14.44 -0.78
CA ASP A 27 -15.28 -13.87 -1.04
C ASP A 27 -15.15 -12.60 -1.89
N ILE A 28 -15.87 -12.54 -3.02
CA ILE A 28 -15.72 -11.47 -4.01
C ILE A 28 -16.95 -10.56 -4.01
N ILE A 29 -16.73 -9.26 -3.83
CA ILE A 29 -17.73 -8.23 -4.11
C ILE A 29 -17.19 -7.31 -5.20
N ASN A 30 -17.86 -7.29 -6.35
CA ASN A 30 -17.49 -6.43 -7.46
C ASN A 30 -18.12 -5.03 -7.26
N SER A 31 -17.27 -4.01 -7.05
CA SER A 31 -17.72 -2.60 -7.00
C SER A 31 -18.20 -2.11 -8.36
N VAL A 32 -17.61 -2.65 -9.44
CA VAL A 32 -17.99 -2.39 -10.82
C VAL A 32 -17.90 -3.69 -11.62
N GLN A 33 -18.67 -3.78 -12.69
CA GLN A 33 -18.56 -4.83 -13.69
C GLN A 33 -18.54 -4.19 -15.06
N PHE A 34 -17.33 -4.00 -15.59
CA PHE A 34 -17.10 -3.44 -16.92
C PHE A 34 -16.65 -4.50 -17.91
N SER A 35 -16.87 -4.25 -19.20
CA SER A 35 -16.37 -5.07 -20.31
C SER A 35 -14.84 -5.22 -20.29
N ASN A 36 -14.15 -4.11 -20.00
CA ASN A 36 -12.70 -3.95 -19.99
C ASN A 36 -12.30 -2.75 -19.11
N HIS A 37 -11.01 -2.65 -18.78
CA HIS A 37 -10.49 -1.51 -18.04
C HIS A 37 -10.55 -0.20 -18.86
N THR A 38 -10.49 0.95 -18.17
CA THR A 38 -10.68 2.30 -18.75
C THR A 38 -9.53 2.77 -19.66
N GLY A 39 -8.46 1.99 -19.78
CA GLY A 39 -7.30 2.29 -20.61
C GLY A 39 -7.45 1.82 -22.07
N TYR A 40 -8.56 1.16 -22.41
CA TYR A 40 -8.88 0.82 -23.79
C TYR A 40 -9.33 2.07 -24.56
N PRO A 41 -8.82 2.31 -25.77
CA PRO A 41 -9.05 3.56 -26.51
C PRO A 41 -10.48 3.71 -27.05
N LEU A 42 -11.22 2.60 -27.21
CA LEU A 42 -12.59 2.60 -27.73
C LEU A 42 -13.66 2.72 -26.63
N GLY A 43 -13.25 2.96 -25.39
CA GLY A 43 -14.15 3.06 -24.24
C GLY A 43 -14.41 1.72 -23.54
N PHE A 44 -15.41 1.73 -22.67
CA PHE A 44 -15.85 0.59 -21.86
C PHE A 44 -17.34 0.75 -21.55
N GLU A 45 -18.02 -0.35 -21.27
CA GLU A 45 -19.43 -0.36 -20.85
C GLU A 45 -19.60 -1.24 -19.61
N GLY A 46 -20.61 -0.95 -18.79
CA GLY A 46 -21.03 -1.83 -17.72
C GLY A 46 -21.67 -1.14 -16.53
N GLU A 47 -21.75 -1.85 -15.39
CA GLU A 47 -22.51 -1.42 -14.21
C GLU A 47 -21.61 -1.05 -13.04
N VAL A 48 -22.09 -0.09 -12.24
CA VAL A 48 -21.47 0.33 -10.97
C VAL A 48 -22.39 -0.05 -9.81
N LEU A 49 -21.82 -0.69 -8.79
CA LEU A 49 -22.50 -1.03 -7.55
C LEU A 49 -22.48 0.18 -6.62
N ASP A 50 -23.65 0.70 -6.23
CA ASP A 50 -23.73 1.77 -5.24
C ASP A 50 -23.59 1.25 -3.79
N GLY A 51 -23.38 2.18 -2.85
CA GLY A 51 -23.21 1.85 -1.44
C GLY A 51 -24.42 1.16 -0.80
N SER A 52 -25.65 1.48 -1.23
CA SER A 52 -26.86 0.86 -0.67
C SER A 52 -26.99 -0.60 -1.09
N ARG A 53 -26.59 -0.94 -2.33
CA ARG A 53 -26.56 -2.30 -2.84
C ARG A 53 -25.45 -3.12 -2.18
N LEU A 54 -24.28 -2.52 -1.90
CA LEU A 54 -23.23 -3.16 -1.10
C LEU A 54 -23.77 -3.57 0.28
N LEU A 55 -24.41 -2.66 1.01
CA LEU A 55 -24.95 -2.96 2.34
C LEU A 55 -25.99 -4.09 2.30
N LYS A 56 -26.86 -4.12 1.27
CA LYS A 56 -27.83 -5.22 1.08
C LYS A 56 -27.16 -6.58 0.86
N LEU A 57 -26.02 -6.63 0.16
CA LEU A 57 -25.26 -7.88 -0.01
C LEU A 57 -24.72 -8.35 1.35
N ILE A 58 -24.12 -7.44 2.11
CA ILE A 58 -23.58 -7.73 3.45
C ILE A 58 -24.68 -8.17 4.41
N ASP A 59 -25.84 -7.53 4.41
CA ASP A 59 -27.01 -7.94 5.19
C ASP A 59 -27.52 -9.34 4.77
N GLY A 60 -27.42 -9.67 3.48
CA GLY A 60 -27.70 -11.01 2.96
C GLY A 60 -26.72 -12.05 3.49
N MET A 61 -25.43 -11.74 3.50
CA MET A 61 -24.38 -12.61 4.04
C MET A 61 -24.57 -12.83 5.54
N GLU A 62 -24.85 -11.77 6.30
CA GLU A 62 -25.07 -11.83 7.74
C GLU A 62 -26.29 -12.69 8.10
N ARG A 63 -27.44 -12.50 7.43
CA ARG A 63 -28.65 -13.29 7.67
C ARG A 63 -28.46 -14.79 7.44
N ASN A 64 -27.50 -15.15 6.58
CA ASN A 64 -27.12 -16.54 6.31
C ASN A 64 -25.93 -17.00 7.17
N GLY A 65 -25.55 -16.26 8.21
CA GLY A 65 -24.47 -16.62 9.11
C GLY A 65 -23.10 -16.73 8.43
N LEU A 66 -22.89 -16.03 7.31
CA LEU A 66 -21.64 -16.11 6.54
C LEU A 66 -20.54 -15.19 7.10
N LEU A 67 -20.91 -14.18 7.89
CA LEU A 67 -19.95 -13.24 8.50
C LEU A 67 -19.52 -13.67 9.91
N SER A 68 -20.43 -14.23 10.70
CA SER A 68 -20.19 -14.75 12.04
C SER A 68 -19.89 -16.24 12.03
N SER A 69 -19.06 -16.74 12.94
CA SER A 69 -18.90 -18.19 13.10
C SER A 69 -20.17 -18.80 13.72
N TYR A 70 -20.56 -19.99 13.27
CA TYR A 70 -21.70 -20.74 13.84
C TYR A 70 -21.46 -21.27 15.27
N SER A 71 -20.21 -21.20 15.77
CA SER A 71 -19.79 -21.85 17.01
C SER A 71 -19.63 -20.86 18.17
N GLY A 72 -20.76 -20.44 18.76
CA GLY A 72 -20.79 -19.78 20.08
C GLY A 72 -20.06 -18.43 20.20
N ASN A 73 -20.20 -17.80 21.37
CA ASN A 73 -19.70 -16.46 21.66
C ASN A 73 -18.17 -16.34 21.76
N ASP A 74 -17.43 -17.44 21.60
CA ASP A 74 -15.97 -17.51 21.79
C ASP A 74 -15.17 -17.67 20.49
N CYS A 75 -15.83 -17.66 19.31
CA CYS A 75 -15.16 -17.76 18.01
C CYS A 75 -15.19 -16.42 17.25
N PRO A 76 -14.04 -15.92 16.78
CA PRO A 76 -13.99 -14.70 15.98
C PRO A 76 -14.75 -14.88 14.65
N GLY A 77 -15.31 -13.78 14.12
CA GLY A 77 -15.99 -13.76 12.82
C GLY A 77 -15.16 -14.40 11.69
N ARG A 78 -15.84 -14.96 10.68
CA ARG A 78 -15.22 -15.80 9.64
C ARG A 78 -14.24 -15.05 8.73
N ILE A 79 -14.42 -13.73 8.59
CA ILE A 79 -13.60 -12.90 7.71
C ILE A 79 -12.30 -12.50 8.43
N GLY A 80 -11.19 -13.09 8.00
CA GLY A 80 -9.85 -12.79 8.54
C GLY A 80 -9.16 -11.59 7.90
N ASN A 81 -9.42 -11.32 6.62
CA ASN A 81 -8.80 -10.24 5.87
C ASN A 81 -9.82 -9.52 4.98
N ILE A 82 -9.63 -8.22 4.79
CA ILE A 82 -10.39 -7.39 3.85
C ILE A 82 -9.38 -6.74 2.92
N LEU A 83 -9.61 -6.86 1.61
CA LEU A 83 -8.83 -6.16 0.58
C LEU A 83 -9.77 -5.23 -0.20
N THR A 84 -9.43 -3.95 -0.29
CA THR A 84 -10.14 -2.99 -1.14
C THR A 84 -9.18 -2.32 -2.11
N GLY A 85 -9.64 -2.08 -3.34
CA GLY A 85 -8.92 -1.33 -4.37
C GLY A 85 -9.80 -0.22 -4.96
N TYR A 86 -9.93 -0.20 -6.29
CA TYR A 86 -10.67 0.86 -7.00
C TYR A 86 -12.10 1.09 -6.47
N ILE A 87 -12.34 2.32 -5.98
CA ILE A 87 -13.63 2.82 -5.54
C ILE A 87 -13.91 4.17 -6.19
N GLY A 88 -14.85 4.19 -7.14
CA GLY A 88 -15.18 5.38 -7.92
C GLY A 88 -16.24 6.31 -7.33
N SER A 89 -16.85 5.98 -6.17
CA SER A 89 -17.90 6.82 -5.58
C SER A 89 -17.79 6.98 -4.07
N GLU A 90 -18.13 8.18 -3.58
CA GLU A 90 -18.17 8.50 -2.15
C GLU A 90 -19.19 7.63 -1.39
N SER A 91 -20.34 7.37 -2.02
CA SER A 91 -21.39 6.54 -1.43
C SER A 91 -20.90 5.12 -1.15
N PHE A 92 -20.15 4.54 -2.10
CA PHE A 92 -19.58 3.20 -1.96
C PHE A 92 -18.44 3.20 -0.93
N LEU A 93 -17.55 4.19 -0.97
CA LEU A 93 -16.46 4.31 0.02
C LEU A 93 -17.00 4.41 1.46
N SER A 94 -18.06 5.19 1.66
CA SER A 94 -18.72 5.32 2.97
C SER A 94 -19.40 4.01 3.43
N ALA A 95 -19.96 3.25 2.49
CA ALA A 95 -20.51 1.92 2.79
C ALA A 95 -19.39 0.93 3.15
N VAL A 96 -18.27 0.92 2.41
CA VAL A 96 -17.08 0.11 2.73
C VAL A 96 -16.57 0.39 4.14
N VAL A 97 -16.46 1.66 4.55
CA VAL A 97 -16.08 2.03 5.93
C VAL A 97 -17.03 1.40 6.96
N SER A 98 -18.33 1.38 6.68
CA SER A 98 -19.33 0.77 7.57
C SER A 98 -19.17 -0.75 7.65
N VAL A 99 -18.89 -1.40 6.51
CA VAL A 99 -18.64 -2.84 6.41
C VAL A 99 -17.36 -3.22 7.15
N VAL A 100 -16.25 -2.50 6.94
CA VAL A 100 -14.98 -2.75 7.63
C VAL A 100 -15.16 -2.66 9.14
N LYS A 101 -15.85 -1.62 9.65
CA LYS A 101 -16.14 -1.49 11.08
C LYS A 101 -16.95 -2.67 11.62
N LYS A 102 -17.96 -3.11 10.88
CA LYS A 102 -18.79 -4.27 11.25
C LYS A 102 -17.95 -5.55 11.31
N LEU A 103 -17.15 -5.82 10.29
CA LEU A 103 -16.31 -7.01 10.22
C LEU A 103 -15.22 -7.01 11.30
N LYS A 104 -14.56 -5.87 11.55
CA LYS A 104 -13.62 -5.72 12.67
C LYS A 104 -14.32 -5.86 14.04
N GLY A 105 -15.59 -5.46 14.16
CA GLY A 105 -16.39 -5.70 15.36
C GLY A 105 -16.71 -7.18 15.60
N LEU A 106 -16.88 -7.96 14.53
CA LEU A 106 -17.09 -9.42 14.60
C LEU A 106 -15.76 -10.19 14.80
N ASN A 107 -14.67 -9.69 14.23
CA ASN A 107 -13.34 -10.26 14.36
C ASN A 107 -12.33 -9.13 14.58
N PRO A 108 -11.91 -8.85 15.83
CA PRO A 108 -10.91 -7.81 16.12
C PRO A 108 -9.53 -8.07 15.51
N LYS A 109 -9.23 -9.32 15.12
CA LYS A 109 -8.01 -9.69 14.38
C LYS A 109 -8.16 -9.54 12.86
N CYS A 110 -9.34 -9.12 12.37
CA CYS A 110 -9.58 -8.91 10.95
C CYS A 110 -8.67 -7.81 10.43
N ARG A 111 -7.80 -8.15 9.49
CA ARG A 111 -6.84 -7.23 8.91
C ARG A 111 -7.43 -6.54 7.69
N TYR A 112 -7.30 -5.23 7.61
CA TYR A 112 -7.75 -4.43 6.48
C TYR A 112 -6.56 -3.92 5.66
N VAL A 113 -6.45 -4.42 4.43
CA VAL A 113 -5.51 -3.98 3.40
C VAL A 113 -6.25 -3.06 2.42
N CYS A 114 -5.80 -1.82 2.33
CA CYS A 114 -6.40 -0.81 1.46
C CYS A 114 -5.42 -0.38 0.38
N ASP A 115 -5.74 -0.63 -0.88
CA ASP A 115 -5.11 0.01 -2.02
C ASP A 115 -5.88 1.30 -2.36
N PRO A 116 -5.36 2.50 -2.00
CA PRO A 116 -6.10 3.75 -2.12
C PRO A 116 -6.03 4.27 -3.56
N VAL A 117 -6.69 3.58 -4.50
CA VAL A 117 -6.63 3.91 -5.93
C VAL A 117 -7.21 5.29 -6.20
N LEU A 118 -6.35 6.30 -6.31
CA LEU A 118 -6.73 7.70 -6.58
C LEU A 118 -6.34 8.13 -7.99
N GLY A 119 -5.23 7.61 -8.51
CA GLY A 119 -4.66 8.10 -9.75
C GLY A 119 -3.20 7.70 -9.91
N ASP A 120 -2.62 8.12 -11.03
CA ASP A 120 -1.21 7.92 -11.35
C ASP A 120 -0.74 8.99 -12.35
N ASN A 121 0.57 9.16 -12.52
CA ASN A 121 1.19 10.10 -13.47
C ASN A 121 0.60 11.53 -13.37
N ASN A 122 0.44 12.02 -12.15
CA ASN A 122 -0.12 13.34 -11.82
C ASN A 122 -1.58 13.54 -12.27
N LYS A 123 -2.35 12.46 -12.46
CA LYS A 123 -3.76 12.52 -12.86
C LYS A 123 -4.62 11.66 -11.95
N PHE A 124 -5.69 12.25 -11.46
CA PHE A 124 -6.73 11.53 -10.73
C PHE A 124 -7.58 10.68 -11.68
N TYR A 125 -7.90 9.47 -11.25
CA TYR A 125 -8.91 8.59 -11.87
C TYR A 125 -10.28 8.73 -11.21
N VAL A 126 -10.30 9.26 -9.99
CA VAL A 126 -11.48 9.41 -9.15
C VAL A 126 -11.65 10.87 -8.69
N PRO A 127 -12.83 11.27 -8.18
CA PRO A 127 -13.03 12.62 -7.66
C PRO A 127 -12.05 12.95 -6.52
N LYS A 128 -11.48 14.17 -6.53
CA LYS A 128 -10.46 14.60 -5.56
C LYS A 128 -10.98 14.60 -4.12
N GLU A 129 -12.28 14.74 -3.96
CA GLU A 129 -12.98 14.76 -2.68
C GLU A 129 -12.78 13.44 -1.91
N LEU A 130 -12.52 12.33 -2.61
CA LEU A 130 -12.24 11.04 -1.98
C LEU A 130 -10.98 11.06 -1.12
N VAL A 131 -9.98 11.89 -1.44
CA VAL A 131 -8.74 12.01 -0.64
C VAL A 131 -9.05 12.31 0.81
N GLY A 132 -9.94 13.28 1.07
CA GLY A 132 -10.33 13.65 2.42
C GLY A 132 -11.12 12.56 3.15
N ILE A 133 -11.84 11.72 2.41
CA ILE A 133 -12.56 10.57 2.98
C ILE A 133 -11.57 9.46 3.35
N TYR A 134 -10.59 9.18 2.49
CA TYR A 134 -9.52 8.24 2.80
C TYR A 134 -8.80 8.64 4.09
N GLN A 135 -8.31 9.89 4.16
CA GLN A 135 -7.60 10.42 5.32
C GLN A 135 -8.41 10.31 6.62
N ARG A 136 -9.68 10.72 6.62
CA ARG A 136 -10.47 10.82 7.87
C ARG A 136 -11.19 9.54 8.28
N LYS A 137 -11.52 8.66 7.33
CA LYS A 137 -12.41 7.51 7.58
C LYS A 137 -11.80 6.16 7.25
N VAL A 138 -10.91 6.08 6.26
CA VAL A 138 -10.37 4.80 5.77
C VAL A 138 -9.03 4.50 6.43
N LEU A 139 -8.07 5.43 6.35
CA LEU A 139 -6.72 5.23 6.93
C LEU A 139 -6.74 4.88 8.42
N PRO A 140 -7.60 5.48 9.28
CA PRO A 140 -7.68 5.09 10.68
C PRO A 140 -8.18 3.66 10.94
N LEU A 141 -8.74 3.01 9.91
CA LEU A 141 -9.20 1.62 9.99
C LEU A 141 -8.25 0.65 9.28
N ALA A 142 -7.39 1.13 8.39
CA ALA A 142 -6.53 0.31 7.55
C ALA A 142 -5.29 -0.14 8.35
N ASP A 143 -5.05 -1.45 8.39
CA ASP A 143 -3.84 -1.99 9.00
C ASP A 143 -2.66 -1.92 8.02
N VAL A 144 -2.97 -2.05 6.73
CA VAL A 144 -2.00 -1.94 5.63
C VAL A 144 -2.53 -1.03 4.55
N ILE A 145 -1.67 -0.21 3.98
CA ILE A 145 -1.97 0.48 2.73
C ILE A 145 -0.91 0.26 1.66
N THR A 146 -1.32 0.27 0.39
CA THR A 146 -0.45 -0.01 -0.76
C THR A 146 -0.42 1.12 -1.82
N PRO A 147 -0.23 2.40 -1.45
CA PRO A 147 -0.27 3.50 -2.41
C PRO A 147 0.89 3.44 -3.41
N ASN A 148 0.68 3.95 -4.62
CA ASN A 148 1.78 4.39 -5.50
C ASN A 148 2.32 5.77 -5.07
N GLN A 149 3.42 6.24 -5.69
CA GLN A 149 4.01 7.55 -5.39
C GLN A 149 2.99 8.69 -5.46
N PHE A 150 2.20 8.80 -6.52
CA PHE A 150 1.22 9.88 -6.66
C PHE A 150 0.19 9.86 -5.53
N GLU A 151 -0.32 8.68 -5.18
CA GLU A 151 -1.32 8.51 -4.12
C GLU A 151 -0.80 8.91 -2.74
N ILE A 152 0.41 8.47 -2.36
CA ILE A 152 0.99 8.85 -1.07
C ILE A 152 1.26 10.36 -1.02
N GLU A 153 1.69 10.98 -2.12
CA GLU A 153 1.87 12.44 -2.20
C GLU A 153 0.53 13.17 -2.02
N GLN A 154 -0.57 12.66 -2.57
CA GLN A 154 -1.91 13.24 -2.36
C GLN A 154 -2.42 13.04 -0.93
N LEU A 155 -2.16 11.87 -0.33
CA LEU A 155 -2.62 11.55 1.02
C LEU A 155 -1.84 12.29 2.11
N THR A 156 -0.56 12.62 1.88
CA THR A 156 0.33 13.22 2.88
C THR A 156 0.69 14.67 2.61
N GLY A 157 0.58 15.13 1.36
CA GLY A 157 1.06 16.45 0.93
C GLY A 157 2.58 16.56 0.79
N ILE A 158 3.33 15.48 0.98
CA ILE A 158 4.79 15.44 0.81
C ILE A 158 5.11 14.97 -0.60
N THR A 159 5.83 15.77 -1.39
CA THR A 159 6.43 15.33 -2.66
C THR A 159 7.64 14.43 -2.38
N ILE A 160 7.70 13.26 -3.02
CA ILE A 160 8.76 12.27 -2.78
C ILE A 160 9.85 12.43 -3.84
N LEU A 161 11.01 12.94 -3.44
CA LEU A 161 12.20 13.07 -4.28
C LEU A 161 13.37 12.23 -3.76
N SER A 162 13.31 11.80 -2.49
CA SER A 162 14.34 11.06 -1.79
C SER A 162 13.75 9.99 -0.87
N ILE A 163 14.60 9.06 -0.40
CA ILE A 163 14.21 8.05 0.59
C ILE A 163 13.70 8.72 1.88
N GLN A 164 14.30 9.85 2.28
CA GLN A 164 13.89 10.61 3.45
C GLN A 164 12.48 11.18 3.30
N ASP A 165 12.09 11.60 2.09
CA ASP A 165 10.72 12.06 1.83
C ASP A 165 9.73 10.90 1.98
N ALA A 166 10.07 9.72 1.44
CA ALA A 166 9.26 8.51 1.59
C ALA A 166 9.10 8.12 3.07
N GLN A 167 10.17 8.20 3.87
CA GLN A 167 10.13 8.00 5.32
C GLN A 167 9.18 8.99 5.99
N ARG A 168 9.30 10.31 5.72
CA ARG A 168 8.41 11.34 6.28
C ARG A 168 6.95 11.10 5.92
N ALA A 169 6.68 10.75 4.67
CA ALA A 169 5.33 10.45 4.19
C ALA A 169 4.74 9.22 4.90
N CYS A 170 5.53 8.14 5.06
CA CYS A 170 5.10 6.96 5.83
C CYS A 170 4.79 7.31 7.29
N CYS A 171 5.57 8.20 7.92
CA CYS A 171 5.32 8.61 9.30
C CYS A 171 3.97 9.30 9.46
N ILE A 172 3.61 10.20 8.53
CA ILE A 172 2.30 10.85 8.54
C ILE A 172 1.18 9.81 8.45
N LEU A 173 1.32 8.81 7.57
CA LEU A 173 0.34 7.73 7.44
C LEU A 173 0.27 6.83 8.69
N HIS A 174 1.41 6.57 9.32
CA HIS A 174 1.48 5.86 10.59
C HIS A 174 0.74 6.61 11.70
N ASP A 175 0.87 7.94 11.76
CA ASP A 175 0.15 8.78 12.73
C ASP A 175 -1.35 8.90 12.42
N MET A 176 -1.76 8.65 11.17
CA MET A 176 -3.17 8.49 10.79
C MET A 176 -3.76 7.12 11.19
N GLY A 177 -2.94 6.19 11.70
CA GLY A 177 -3.38 4.90 12.25
C GLY A 177 -2.91 3.66 11.47
N VAL A 178 -2.19 3.83 10.36
CA VAL A 178 -1.75 2.70 9.54
C VAL A 178 -0.52 2.02 10.15
N ASN A 179 -0.53 0.69 10.27
CA ASN A 179 0.60 -0.04 10.86
C ASN A 179 1.69 -0.37 9.84
N LEU A 180 1.31 -0.71 8.61
CA LEU A 180 2.22 -1.10 7.55
C LEU A 180 1.91 -0.34 6.26
N VAL A 181 2.89 0.36 5.73
CA VAL A 181 2.79 1.08 4.46
C VAL A 181 3.70 0.39 3.45
N LEU A 182 3.16 0.02 2.29
CA LEU A 182 3.92 -0.40 1.12
C LEU A 182 3.72 0.62 0.00
N VAL A 183 4.72 1.46 -0.24
CA VAL A 183 4.73 2.31 -1.42
C VAL A 183 5.14 1.44 -2.62
N THR A 184 4.19 1.20 -3.51
CA THR A 184 4.30 0.18 -4.58
C THR A 184 5.26 0.59 -5.68
N SER A 185 5.42 1.89 -5.92
CA SER A 185 6.36 2.42 -6.89
C SER A 185 6.79 3.84 -6.52
N ILE A 186 8.10 4.08 -6.58
CA ILE A 186 8.74 5.41 -6.46
C ILE A 186 9.81 5.53 -7.55
N VAL A 187 9.88 6.69 -8.20
CA VAL A 187 10.97 7.02 -9.13
C VAL A 187 11.78 8.18 -8.55
N PHE A 188 13.00 7.90 -8.10
CA PHE A 188 13.95 8.92 -7.63
C PHE A 188 14.69 9.55 -8.82
N LEU A 189 14.87 10.87 -8.80
CA LEU A 189 15.35 11.64 -9.96
C LEU A 189 16.89 11.69 -10.15
N ASP A 190 17.68 10.96 -9.36
CA ASP A 190 19.12 11.25 -9.22
C ASP A 190 20.09 10.55 -10.18
N SER A 191 19.64 10.01 -11.32
CA SER A 191 20.54 9.28 -12.25
C SER A 191 21.13 10.11 -13.40
N TYR A 192 20.93 11.44 -13.46
CA TYR A 192 21.46 12.27 -14.56
C TYR A 192 22.40 13.44 -14.20
N SER A 193 22.54 13.84 -12.93
CA SER A 193 23.24 15.09 -12.58
C SER A 193 24.57 14.93 -11.84
N ASN A 194 24.96 13.73 -11.40
CA ASN A 194 26.18 13.55 -10.59
C ASN A 194 27.44 13.12 -11.36
N SER A 195 27.42 13.06 -12.69
CA SER A 195 28.62 12.76 -13.49
C SER A 195 29.69 13.87 -13.51
N GLN A 196 29.56 14.94 -12.70
CA GLN A 196 30.59 15.99 -12.58
C GLN A 196 30.94 16.48 -11.16
N LYS A 197 30.48 15.87 -10.07
CA LYS A 197 30.88 16.30 -8.73
C LYS A 197 31.11 15.13 -7.78
N GLU A 198 32.23 14.44 -7.95
CA GLU A 198 32.82 13.63 -6.89
C GLU A 198 34.35 13.63 -7.04
N GLN A 199 34.97 14.72 -6.57
CA GLN A 199 36.29 14.67 -5.97
C GLN A 199 36.18 15.21 -4.55
N ASN A 200 36.61 14.37 -3.61
CA ASN A 200 36.84 14.63 -2.19
C ASN A 200 35.60 14.62 -1.30
N TYR A 201 35.34 13.47 -0.66
CA TYR A 201 35.17 13.37 0.80
C TYR A 201 35.19 11.87 1.19
N GLU A 202 36.36 11.38 1.63
CA GLU A 202 36.45 10.08 2.32
C GLU A 202 36.28 10.29 3.84
N ARG A 203 35.34 9.54 4.41
CA ARG A 203 35.34 8.87 5.74
C ARG A 203 33.97 8.91 6.40
N ALA A 204 33.15 7.90 6.09
CA ALA A 204 32.52 6.95 7.01
C ALA A 204 31.30 6.33 6.31
N ASP A 205 31.36 5.01 6.13
CA ASP A 205 30.32 4.07 5.65
C ASP A 205 29.91 4.09 4.16
N ASP A 206 30.90 4.07 3.27
CA ASP A 206 30.69 4.14 1.81
C ASP A 206 29.94 2.92 1.23
N THR A 207 29.92 1.77 1.92
CA THR A 207 29.24 0.55 1.41
C THR A 207 27.73 0.61 1.59
N GLU A 208 27.22 1.12 2.72
CA GLU A 208 25.78 1.22 2.97
C GLU A 208 25.13 2.35 2.16
N LYS A 209 25.80 3.52 2.06
CA LYS A 209 25.32 4.64 1.23
C LYS A 209 25.26 4.27 -0.24
N GLN A 210 26.26 3.56 -0.76
CA GLN A 210 26.28 3.13 -2.15
C GLN A 210 25.19 2.09 -2.46
N ALA A 211 24.79 1.27 -1.49
CA ALA A 211 23.70 0.31 -1.65
C ALA A 211 22.31 0.98 -1.73
N LEU A 212 22.11 2.09 -0.99
CA LEU A 212 20.84 2.82 -0.98
C LEU A 212 20.66 3.75 -2.18
N THR A 213 21.72 4.06 -2.94
CA THR A 213 21.63 4.87 -4.15
C THR A 213 20.81 4.16 -5.24
N PRO A 214 19.78 4.80 -5.81
CA PRO A 214 18.93 4.18 -6.82
C PRO A 214 19.72 3.86 -8.10
N PRO A 215 19.67 2.60 -8.60
CA PRO A 215 20.23 2.27 -9.90
C PRO A 215 19.58 3.10 -11.03
N PRO A 216 20.29 3.35 -12.14
CA PRO A 216 19.71 4.05 -13.29
C PRO A 216 18.53 3.26 -13.87
N ASP A 217 17.48 3.97 -14.28
CA ASP A 217 16.24 3.40 -14.85
C ASP A 217 15.60 2.30 -13.98
N SER A 218 15.61 2.53 -12.66
CA SER A 218 14.96 1.65 -11.69
C SER A 218 13.67 2.25 -11.15
N ILE A 219 12.82 1.37 -10.63
CA ILE A 219 11.66 1.72 -9.83
C ILE A 219 11.83 1.10 -8.45
N ALA A 220 11.55 1.86 -7.41
CA ALA A 220 11.68 1.43 -6.03
C ALA A 220 10.34 1.02 -5.44
N MET A 221 10.32 -0.04 -4.64
CA MET A 221 9.25 -0.28 -3.66
C MET A 221 9.80 0.04 -2.27
N PHE A 222 9.01 0.72 -1.45
CA PHE A 222 9.41 1.13 -0.10
C PHE A 222 8.39 0.63 0.91
N ALA A 223 8.83 -0.12 1.91
CA ALA A 223 7.97 -0.65 2.96
C ALA A 223 8.37 -0.06 4.33
N SER A 224 7.38 0.33 5.13
CA SER A 224 7.56 0.86 6.48
C SER A 224 6.54 0.23 7.42
N ARG A 225 7.01 -0.42 8.48
CA ARG A 225 6.19 -1.02 9.53
C ARG A 225 6.45 -0.31 10.85
N ARG A 226 5.37 0.18 11.46
CA ARG A 226 5.42 0.78 12.79
C ARG A 226 5.65 -0.29 13.85
N MET A 227 6.81 -0.26 14.51
CA MET A 227 7.07 -1.13 15.65
C MET A 227 6.55 -0.42 16.91
N PHE A 228 5.35 -0.79 17.35
CA PHE A 228 4.68 -0.15 18.49
C PHE A 228 5.60 0.03 19.71
N CYS A 229 5.67 1.26 20.24
CA CYS A 229 5.96 1.49 21.66
C CYS A 229 4.61 1.67 22.38
N LEU A 230 4.12 0.62 23.04
CA LEU A 230 2.98 0.67 23.95
C LEU A 230 3.35 1.49 25.20
N GLN A 231 3.43 2.81 25.10
CA GLN A 231 3.56 3.71 26.25
C GLN A 231 3.14 5.13 25.90
N SER A 232 1.82 5.40 25.84
CA SER A 232 1.30 6.78 26.00
C SER A 232 -0.23 6.92 26.05
N SER A 233 -1.02 5.86 25.89
CA SER A 233 -2.49 5.98 25.92
C SER A 233 -3.15 5.92 27.31
N LEU A 234 -2.38 5.91 28.41
CA LEU A 234 -2.93 5.83 29.78
C LEU A 234 -2.81 7.11 30.64
N GLN A 235 -2.42 8.27 30.08
CA GLN A 235 -2.20 9.48 30.88
C GLN A 235 -2.91 10.78 30.40
N GLN A 236 -4.00 10.68 29.64
CA GLN A 236 -4.82 11.86 29.29
C GLN A 236 -6.30 11.75 29.69
N GLN A 237 -6.59 11.09 30.80
CA GLN A 237 -7.87 11.28 31.51
C GLN A 237 -7.61 11.70 32.95
N SER A 238 -7.23 12.96 33.13
CA SER A 238 -7.57 13.78 34.30
C SER A 238 -6.94 15.16 34.15
N THR A 239 -7.70 16.13 33.64
CA THR A 239 -7.79 17.49 34.21
C THR A 239 -8.78 18.35 33.41
N SER A 240 -9.90 18.63 34.07
CA SER A 240 -10.73 19.86 34.08
C SER A 240 -11.08 20.60 32.78
N MET A 241 -12.40 20.78 32.65
CA MET A 241 -13.11 21.84 31.92
C MET A 241 -12.50 23.23 32.18
N ASP A 242 -12.29 24.03 31.14
CA ASP A 242 -13.00 25.30 30.86
C ASP A 242 -12.27 26.12 29.77
N GLN A 243 -13.07 26.87 28.98
CA GLN A 243 -12.73 27.96 28.05
C GLN A 243 -12.19 27.66 26.64
N SER A 244 -12.95 28.16 25.65
CA SER A 244 -12.62 28.23 24.22
C SER A 244 -11.36 29.06 23.93
N PRO A 245 -10.65 28.79 22.82
CA PRO A 245 -10.27 29.91 21.96
C PRO A 245 -10.29 29.64 20.44
N MET A 246 -10.21 30.76 19.72
CA MET A 246 -10.15 30.95 18.28
C MET A 246 -9.04 30.16 17.59
N ILE A 247 -9.32 29.74 16.34
CA ILE A 247 -8.38 29.09 15.44
C ILE A 247 -7.35 30.11 14.97
N GLN A 248 -6.13 30.05 15.50
CA GLN A 248 -4.92 30.51 14.84
C GLN A 248 -4.21 29.29 14.26
N GLN A 249 -3.77 29.39 12.99
CA GLN A 249 -2.93 28.39 12.34
C GLN A 249 -1.58 28.32 13.05
N GLU A 250 -1.44 27.40 13.98
CA GLU A 250 -0.15 27.03 14.54
C GLU A 250 0.47 25.90 13.71
N ASN A 251 1.71 26.12 13.27
CA ASN A 251 2.57 25.11 12.67
C ASN A 251 2.72 23.96 13.67
N ILE A 252 2.14 22.81 13.34
CA ILE A 252 2.31 21.59 14.12
C ILE A 252 3.75 21.11 13.88
N ASP A 253 4.63 21.36 14.84
CA ASP A 253 5.93 20.68 14.93
C ASP A 253 5.68 19.19 15.23
N ILE A 254 5.59 18.38 14.17
CA ILE A 254 5.45 16.93 14.26
C ILE A 254 6.76 16.37 14.82
N LYS A 255 6.72 15.89 16.06
CA LYS A 255 7.84 15.16 16.69
C LYS A 255 7.90 13.74 16.12
N PHE A 256 8.61 13.54 15.02
CA PHE A 256 8.88 12.21 14.50
C PHE A 256 9.85 11.47 15.44
N ASN A 257 9.40 10.42 16.11
CA ASN A 257 10.25 9.57 16.94
C ASN A 257 10.28 8.18 16.30
N ASN A 258 11.04 8.06 15.21
CA ASN A 258 11.03 6.91 14.28
C ASN A 258 12.11 5.87 14.59
N SER A 259 12.74 5.90 15.77
CA SER A 259 13.96 5.13 16.02
C SER A 259 13.79 3.60 15.93
N ASN A 260 12.54 3.11 15.93
CA ASN A 260 12.24 1.68 16.03
C ASN A 260 11.48 1.12 14.82
N ASP A 261 11.06 1.95 13.86
CA ASP A 261 10.27 1.45 12.71
C ASP A 261 11.13 0.53 11.83
N GLU A 262 10.51 -0.54 11.33
CA GLU A 262 11.14 -1.48 10.42
C GLU A 262 10.92 -1.01 8.98
N GLN A 263 11.98 -0.60 8.30
CA GLN A 263 11.91 0.02 6.98
C GLN A 263 12.84 -0.65 5.97
N TYR A 264 12.32 -0.91 4.77
CA TYR A 264 13.05 -1.53 3.69
C TYR A 264 12.77 -0.87 2.35
N ILE A 265 13.76 -0.89 1.48
CA ILE A 265 13.67 -0.47 0.08
C ILE A 265 14.17 -1.58 -0.83
N ILE A 266 13.53 -1.74 -1.98
CA ILE A 266 13.97 -2.68 -3.01
C ILE A 266 13.87 -2.01 -4.37
N TYR A 267 14.89 -2.22 -5.21
CA TYR A 267 14.97 -1.65 -6.55
C TYR A 267 14.74 -2.74 -7.59
N THR A 268 13.89 -2.45 -8.57
CA THR A 268 13.67 -3.34 -9.72
C THR A 268 13.87 -2.57 -11.03
N PRO A 269 14.30 -3.23 -12.13
CA PRO A 269 14.39 -2.59 -13.43
C PRO A 269 13.04 -2.07 -13.90
N ARG A 270 13.01 -0.84 -14.41
CA ARG A 270 11.80 -0.28 -15.00
C ARG A 270 11.54 -0.91 -16.38
N PHE A 271 10.29 -1.27 -16.63
CA PHE A 271 9.86 -1.72 -17.96
C PHE A 271 9.20 -0.57 -18.73
N ALA A 272 9.56 -0.43 -20.01
CA ALA A 272 8.91 0.52 -20.90
C ALA A 272 7.47 0.05 -21.21
N GLY A 273 6.50 0.91 -20.94
CA GLY A 273 5.08 0.65 -21.16
C GLY A 273 4.23 0.99 -19.94
N GLN A 274 2.92 0.86 -20.11
CA GLN A 274 1.95 0.99 -19.01
C GLN A 274 1.20 -0.33 -18.91
N PHE A 275 1.16 -0.88 -17.70
CA PHE A 275 0.53 -2.16 -17.37
C PHE A 275 -0.57 -1.91 -16.35
N THR A 276 -1.81 -2.19 -16.72
CA THR A 276 -2.97 -2.02 -15.83
C THR A 276 -3.08 -3.24 -14.90
N GLY A 277 -3.60 -3.06 -13.68
CA GLY A 277 -3.82 -4.15 -12.72
C GLY A 277 -2.60 -4.53 -11.88
N THR A 278 -1.45 -3.88 -12.10
CA THR A 278 -0.22 -4.13 -11.33
C THR A 278 -0.36 -3.72 -9.86
N GLY A 279 -1.09 -2.64 -9.55
CA GLY A 279 -1.42 -2.24 -8.17
C GLY A 279 -2.28 -3.28 -7.45
N ASP A 280 -3.37 -3.72 -8.10
CA ASP A 280 -4.28 -4.75 -7.55
C ASP A 280 -3.55 -6.06 -7.26
N LEU A 281 -2.71 -6.51 -8.20
CA LEU A 281 -1.86 -7.68 -8.04
C LEU A 281 -0.86 -7.51 -6.88
N CYS A 282 -0.23 -6.34 -6.79
CA CYS A 282 0.74 -6.02 -5.75
C CYS A 282 0.10 -6.10 -4.36
N ALA A 283 -1.07 -5.46 -4.19
CA ALA A 283 -1.80 -5.48 -2.93
C ALA A 283 -2.25 -6.89 -2.51
N ALA A 284 -2.71 -7.70 -3.48
CA ALA A 284 -3.13 -9.08 -3.25
C ALA A 284 -1.97 -9.99 -2.85
N LEU A 285 -0.85 -9.94 -3.59
CA LEU A 285 0.35 -10.71 -3.26
C LEU A 285 0.94 -10.30 -1.91
N PHE A 286 1.02 -8.99 -1.65
CA PHE A 286 1.52 -8.49 -0.37
C PHE A 286 0.63 -8.89 0.80
N LEU A 287 -0.70 -8.85 0.64
CA LEU A 287 -1.62 -9.42 1.61
C LEU A 287 -1.30 -10.90 1.85
N GLY A 288 -1.21 -11.70 0.77
CA GLY A 288 -1.01 -13.14 0.87
C GLY A 288 0.26 -13.54 1.62
N TRP A 289 1.38 -12.84 1.41
CA TRP A 289 2.63 -13.16 2.11
C TRP A 289 2.81 -12.52 3.49
N THR A 290 1.96 -11.54 3.85
CA THR A 290 2.05 -10.88 5.17
C THR A 290 0.89 -11.19 6.10
N ALA A 291 -0.12 -11.96 5.64
CA ALA A 291 -1.28 -12.32 6.47
C ALA A 291 -0.92 -13.33 7.58
N ASP A 292 0.02 -14.24 7.32
CA ASP A 292 0.39 -15.31 8.25
C ASP A 292 1.32 -14.86 9.39
N GLU A 293 2.00 -13.72 9.22
CA GLU A 293 2.92 -13.15 10.23
C GLU A 293 2.26 -12.88 11.59
N ASN A 294 0.91 -12.81 11.66
CA ASN A 294 0.15 -12.58 12.90
C ASN A 294 -0.51 -13.84 13.49
N ASN A 295 -0.48 -14.99 12.80
CA ASN A 295 -1.16 -16.23 13.23
C ASN A 295 -0.19 -17.32 13.73
N GLN A 296 1.12 -17.15 13.55
CA GLN A 296 2.11 -18.14 13.97
C GLN A 296 2.60 -17.87 15.40
N SER A 297 1.78 -18.28 16.38
CA SER A 297 2.20 -18.47 17.77
C SER A 297 2.10 -19.95 18.15
N GLY A 298 2.76 -20.83 17.39
CA GLY A 298 2.71 -22.28 17.62
C GLY A 298 3.78 -23.04 16.84
N GLU A 299 4.80 -23.49 17.59
CA GLU A 299 5.53 -24.76 17.44
C GLU A 299 5.85 -25.23 16.01
N ASP A 300 6.96 -24.73 15.44
CA ASP A 300 7.98 -25.54 14.75
C ASP A 300 9.19 -24.63 14.44
N TYR A 301 10.10 -24.56 15.40
CA TYR A 301 11.39 -23.87 15.28
C TYR A 301 12.33 -24.74 14.44
N ASP A 302 12.56 -24.34 13.19
CA ASP A 302 13.90 -24.26 12.55
C ASP A 302 13.74 -24.10 11.02
N ASN A 303 14.12 -22.92 10.50
CA ASN A 303 14.23 -22.52 9.08
C ASN A 303 13.00 -21.93 8.35
N PHE A 304 12.47 -20.80 8.79
CA PHE A 304 11.76 -19.89 7.88
C PHE A 304 12.15 -18.42 8.10
N ASP A 305 12.65 -17.81 7.03
CA ASP A 305 13.09 -16.41 6.89
C ASP A 305 11.85 -15.49 6.91
N ASP A 306 11.37 -15.17 8.10
CA ASP A 306 10.07 -14.55 8.37
C ASP A 306 10.23 -13.06 8.70
N SER A 307 10.53 -12.26 7.67
CA SER A 307 10.76 -10.82 7.79
C SER A 307 10.01 -10.05 6.70
N LEU A 308 9.64 -8.80 7.00
CA LEU A 308 9.07 -7.86 6.03
C LEU A 308 9.95 -7.77 4.77
N SER A 309 11.27 -7.88 4.93
CA SER A 309 12.22 -8.02 3.82
C SER A 309 11.95 -9.23 2.93
N SER A 310 11.73 -10.42 3.50
CA SER A 310 11.43 -11.65 2.75
C SER A 310 10.16 -11.50 1.91
N SER A 311 9.10 -10.93 2.50
CA SER A 311 7.84 -10.65 1.81
C SER A 311 8.02 -9.63 0.68
N LEU A 312 8.86 -8.61 0.89
CA LEU A 312 9.19 -7.60 -0.12
C LEU A 312 10.03 -8.18 -1.28
N GLU A 313 10.97 -9.09 -1.00
CA GLU A 313 11.77 -9.78 -2.01
C GLU A 313 10.95 -10.72 -2.88
N LYS A 314 10.06 -11.52 -2.27
CA LYS A 314 9.07 -12.34 -2.99
C LYS A 314 8.23 -11.48 -3.92
N LEU A 315 7.74 -10.35 -3.42
CA LEU A 315 6.92 -9.41 -4.17
C LEU A 315 7.64 -8.79 -5.36
N ALA A 316 8.83 -8.22 -5.14
CA ALA A 316 9.63 -7.65 -6.22
C ALA A 316 9.95 -8.70 -7.30
N GLY A 317 10.32 -9.92 -6.88
CA GLY A 317 10.62 -11.04 -7.76
C GLY A 317 9.46 -11.47 -8.65
N THR A 318 8.30 -11.75 -8.03
CA THR A 318 7.09 -12.18 -8.74
C THR A 318 6.55 -11.06 -9.64
N MET A 319 6.48 -9.82 -9.15
CA MET A 319 6.05 -8.67 -9.95
C MET A 319 6.94 -8.48 -11.19
N HIS A 320 8.26 -8.55 -11.01
CA HIS A 320 9.20 -8.45 -12.12
C HIS A 320 9.01 -9.59 -13.14
N ALA A 321 8.85 -10.83 -12.69
CA ALA A 321 8.65 -11.97 -13.58
C ALA A 321 7.37 -11.82 -14.42
N ILE A 322 6.25 -11.42 -13.79
CA ILE A 322 4.96 -11.21 -14.45
C ILE A 322 5.04 -10.06 -15.46
N VAL A 323 5.58 -8.90 -15.06
CA VAL A 323 5.69 -7.74 -15.94
C VAL A 323 6.65 -8.02 -17.09
N LYS A 324 7.79 -8.70 -16.83
CA LYS A 324 8.73 -9.12 -17.88
C LYS A 324 8.05 -10.03 -18.90
N ARG A 325 7.32 -11.05 -18.44
CA ARG A 325 6.58 -11.98 -19.33
C ARG A 325 5.53 -11.24 -20.15
N THR A 326 4.78 -10.35 -19.50
CA THR A 326 3.76 -9.52 -20.16
C THR A 326 4.38 -8.62 -21.23
N ALA A 327 5.47 -7.93 -20.90
CA ALA A 327 6.22 -7.09 -21.83
C ALA A 327 6.76 -7.89 -23.02
N SER A 328 7.33 -9.08 -22.79
CA SER A 328 7.82 -9.96 -23.86
C SER A 328 6.72 -10.47 -24.77
N SER A 329 5.56 -10.83 -24.22
CA SER A 329 4.41 -11.26 -25.01
C SER A 329 3.87 -10.14 -25.90
N SER A 330 3.85 -8.90 -25.39
CA SER A 330 3.36 -7.73 -26.13
C SER A 330 4.21 -7.37 -27.37
N ARG A 331 5.50 -7.77 -27.39
CA ARG A 331 6.43 -7.47 -28.50
C ARG A 331 6.26 -8.41 -29.70
N LEU A 332 5.62 -9.56 -29.52
CA LEU A 332 5.40 -10.53 -30.60
C LEU A 332 4.31 -10.08 -31.59
N ASP A 333 3.53 -9.05 -31.25
CA ASP A 333 2.39 -8.59 -32.03
C ASP A 333 2.59 -7.12 -32.48
N GLU A 334 3.59 -6.89 -33.36
CA GLU A 334 3.96 -5.55 -33.86
C GLU A 334 2.80 -4.82 -34.57
N SER A 335 1.81 -5.57 -35.06
CA SER A 335 0.63 -5.02 -35.75
C SER A 335 -0.46 -4.49 -34.82
N ALA A 336 -0.43 -4.88 -33.54
CA ALA A 336 -1.48 -4.60 -32.56
C ALA A 336 -0.91 -3.93 -31.32
N ARG A 337 -0.46 -2.66 -31.43
CA ARG A 337 -0.16 -1.79 -30.27
C ARG A 337 -1.44 -1.39 -29.50
N THR A 338 -2.27 -2.35 -29.16
CA THR A 338 -3.56 -2.19 -28.49
C THR A 338 -3.43 -2.48 -27.00
N ALA A 339 -4.28 -1.86 -26.17
CA ALA A 339 -4.31 -2.06 -24.72
C ALA A 339 -4.42 -3.55 -24.33
N SER A 340 -5.11 -4.35 -25.15
CA SER A 340 -5.27 -5.81 -24.97
C SER A 340 -3.96 -6.59 -24.97
N CYS A 341 -2.92 -6.14 -25.66
CA CYS A 341 -1.62 -6.82 -25.69
C CYS A 341 -0.79 -6.56 -24.42
N ARG A 342 -1.30 -5.77 -23.46
CA ARG A 342 -0.64 -5.42 -22.20
C ARG A 342 -1.35 -5.94 -20.96
N GLU A 343 -2.31 -6.85 -21.15
CA GLU A 343 -2.96 -7.57 -20.05
C GLU A 343 -1.96 -8.51 -19.37
N LEU A 344 -2.00 -8.52 -18.04
CA LEU A 344 -1.05 -9.25 -17.21
C LEU A 344 -1.13 -10.75 -17.51
N GLN A 345 0.01 -11.37 -17.79
CA GLN A 345 0.10 -12.82 -18.04
C GLN A 345 0.02 -13.64 -16.75
N LEU A 346 -1.06 -13.48 -15.96
CA LEU A 346 -1.21 -14.04 -14.62
C LEU A 346 -1.23 -15.56 -14.62
N ILE A 347 -2.05 -16.18 -15.47
CA ILE A 347 -2.18 -17.65 -15.55
C ILE A 347 -0.86 -18.29 -15.94
N GLN A 348 -0.17 -17.71 -16.92
CA GLN A 348 1.13 -18.16 -17.41
C GLN A 348 2.25 -17.95 -16.38
N SER A 349 2.00 -17.12 -15.36
CA SER A 349 2.93 -16.82 -14.27
C SER A 349 2.54 -17.51 -12.96
N ARG A 350 1.61 -18.50 -12.99
CA ARG A 350 1.19 -19.28 -11.82
C ARG A 350 2.37 -19.77 -10.99
N ASP A 351 3.38 -20.35 -11.64
CA ASP A 351 4.49 -20.96 -10.93
C ASP A 351 5.41 -19.91 -10.29
N ASP A 352 5.51 -18.69 -10.85
CA ASP A 352 6.25 -17.57 -10.25
C ASP A 352 5.51 -16.98 -9.04
N ILE A 353 4.18 -17.15 -8.95
CA ILE A 353 3.38 -16.77 -7.77
C ILE A 353 3.58 -17.79 -6.65
N LEU A 354 3.52 -19.09 -6.99
CA LEU A 354 3.71 -20.18 -6.03
C LEU A 354 5.16 -20.31 -5.54
N HIS A 355 6.13 -20.00 -6.42
CA HIS A 355 7.56 -20.08 -6.11
C HIS A 355 8.26 -18.77 -6.49
N PRO A 356 8.12 -17.71 -5.67
CA PRO A 356 8.64 -16.38 -5.98
C PRO A 356 10.15 -16.35 -6.25
N PRO A 357 10.59 -15.82 -7.39
CA PRO A 357 12.02 -15.68 -7.68
C PRO A 357 12.69 -14.67 -6.73
N ARG A 358 13.65 -15.10 -5.91
CA ARG A 358 14.40 -14.21 -5.01
C ARG A 358 15.62 -13.59 -5.70
N ILE A 359 15.37 -12.76 -6.70
CA ILE A 359 16.40 -12.13 -7.55
C ILE A 359 16.74 -10.69 -7.15
N PHE A 360 15.92 -10.08 -6.30
CA PHE A 360 16.15 -8.74 -5.75
C PHE A 360 16.33 -8.86 -4.25
N ARG A 361 17.09 -7.93 -3.67
CA ARG A 361 17.38 -7.89 -2.24
C ARG A 361 16.73 -6.69 -1.60
N ALA A 362 16.02 -6.90 -0.50
CA ALA A 362 15.51 -5.82 0.32
C ALA A 362 16.66 -5.20 1.14
N LEU A 363 16.84 -3.89 1.02
CA LEU A 363 17.85 -3.13 1.73
C LEU A 363 17.19 -2.45 2.92
N ARG A 364 17.75 -2.66 4.12
CA ARG A 364 17.24 -2.00 5.33
C ARG A 364 17.55 -0.51 5.25
N VAL A 365 16.55 0.32 5.54
CA VAL A 365 16.69 1.79 5.57
C VAL A 365 16.86 2.21 7.03
N PRO A 366 17.96 2.91 7.39
CA PRO A 366 18.16 3.37 8.76
C PRO A 366 17.08 4.35 9.21
N ALA A 367 16.74 4.32 10.49
CA ALA A 367 15.82 5.28 11.09
C ALA A 367 16.31 6.71 10.89
N MET A 368 15.37 7.62 10.66
CA MET A 368 15.67 9.05 10.49
C MET A 368 16.18 9.65 11.81
N HIS A 369 17.46 10.03 11.86
CA HIS A 369 17.99 10.84 12.96
C HIS A 369 17.58 12.30 12.76
N ILE A 370 16.67 12.80 13.59
CA ILE A 370 16.36 14.23 13.64
C ILE A 370 17.29 14.86 14.66
N GLU A 371 18.33 15.55 14.18
CA GLU A 371 19.11 16.44 15.04
C GLU A 371 18.19 17.59 15.48
N LYS A 372 17.99 17.71 16.80
CA LYS A 372 17.35 18.87 17.40
C LYS A 372 18.26 20.08 17.17
N SER A 373 17.93 20.92 16.20
CA SER A 373 18.52 22.25 16.11
C SER A 373 18.00 23.08 17.29
N ASN A 374 18.72 23.03 18.41
CA ASN A 374 18.58 24.02 19.47
C ASN A 374 19.05 25.37 18.92
N HIS A 375 18.18 26.11 18.22
CA HIS A 375 18.36 27.54 18.08
C HIS A 375 18.00 28.19 19.42
N SER A 376 18.97 28.14 20.33
CA SER A 376 19.04 29.10 21.43
C SER A 376 19.22 30.48 20.82
N ASP A 377 18.17 31.30 20.88
CA ASP A 377 18.20 32.74 20.67
C ASP A 377 19.22 33.37 21.63
N LYS A 378 20.46 33.50 21.19
CA LYS A 378 21.42 34.42 21.78
C LYS A 378 21.10 35.81 21.26
N ASN A 379 20.09 36.44 21.87
CA ASN A 379 19.92 37.89 21.84
C ASN A 379 21.20 38.52 22.40
N THR A 380 22.09 38.93 21.49
CA THR A 380 23.33 39.63 21.82
C THR A 380 23.04 41.11 21.68
N THR A 381 22.55 41.71 22.76
CA THR A 381 22.43 43.17 22.85
C THR A 381 23.80 43.76 23.13
N THR A 382 24.53 44.15 22.08
CA THR A 382 25.69 45.05 22.19
C THR A 382 25.55 46.22 21.22
N LYS A 383 25.23 47.36 21.84
CA LYS A 383 25.40 48.78 21.48
C LYS A 383 26.07 49.15 20.15
N SER A 384 25.48 50.14 19.49
CA SER A 384 26.16 51.38 19.09
C SER A 384 25.17 52.53 19.22
#